data_AF-A0A8X6JVN6-F1
#
_entry.id   AF-A0A8X6JVN6-F1
#
_cell.length_a   1.000
_cell.length_b   1.000
_cell.length_c   1.000
_cell.angle_alpha   90.00
_cell.angle_beta   90.00
_cell.angle_gamma   90.00
#
_symmetry.space_group_name_H-M   'P 1'
#
loop_
_entity.id
_entity.type
_entity.pdbx_description
1 polymer ?
#
loop_
_entity_poly.entity_id
_entity_poly.type
_entity_poly.pdbx_seq_one_letter_code
_entity_poly.pdbx_strand_id
1 'polypeptide(L)'
;MNFLELIRPHLCHDPDNMSIIARSNQPPAIRCETCHQMPIPNVYYFIREVANVDLLGACHLAQMYHILTGDEQVPFLLLCFLWKVFYPNVG
;
A
#
# COMPACT_ATOMS: atom_id res chain seq x y z
N MET A 1 13.92 0.70 3.22
CA MET A 1 12.68 0.63 4.02
C MET A 1 11.70 -0.25 3.26
N ASN A 2 11.11 -1.27 3.88
CA ASN A 2 10.19 -2.19 3.20
C ASN A 2 8.73 -1.64 3.28
N PHE A 3 7.83 -2.14 2.44
CA PHE A 3 6.42 -1.71 2.41
C PHE A 3 5.70 -1.88 3.76
N LEU A 4 5.97 -2.98 4.47
CA LEU A 4 5.32 -3.31 5.74
C LEU A 4 5.75 -2.37 6.89
N GLU A 5 7.00 -1.91 6.87
CA GLU A 5 7.54 -0.92 7.80
C GLU A 5 6.87 0.45 7.61
N LEU A 6 6.57 0.84 6.36
CA LEU A 6 5.86 2.09 6.07
C LEU A 6 4.44 2.12 6.65
N ILE A 7 3.79 0.96 6.75
CA ILE A 7 2.40 0.84 7.22
C ILE A 7 2.31 0.29 8.64
N ARG A 8 3.43 0.22 9.38
CA ARG A 8 3.52 -0.33 10.73
C ARG A 8 2.42 0.14 11.69
N PRO A 9 2.00 1.42 11.69
CA PRO A 9 0.91 1.87 12.56
C PRO A 9 -0.46 1.21 12.30
N HIS A 10 -0.65 0.58 11.13
CA HIS A 10 -1.88 -0.12 10.75
C HIS A 10 -1.81 -1.62 10.97
N LEU A 11 -0.69 -2.14 11.47
CA LEU A 11 -0.46 -3.55 11.70
C LEU A 11 -0.78 -3.93 13.15
N CYS A 12 -1.26 -5.15 13.36
CA CYS A 12 -1.56 -5.65 14.71
C CYS A 12 -0.36 -6.28 15.44
N HIS A 13 0.70 -6.65 14.70
CA HIS A 13 1.96 -7.19 15.20
C HIS A 13 3.11 -6.65 14.34
N ASP A 14 4.35 -7.01 14.67
CA ASP A 14 5.52 -6.56 13.91
C ASP A 14 5.45 -6.91 12.41
N PRO A 15 6.04 -6.09 11.53
CA PRO A 15 6.12 -6.33 10.09
C PRO A 15 6.61 -7.73 9.70
N ASP A 16 7.55 -8.30 10.47
CA ASP A 16 8.09 -9.65 10.23
C ASP A 16 7.03 -10.76 10.42
N ASN A 17 5.93 -10.46 11.12
CA ASN A 17 4.78 -11.35 11.30
C ASN A 17 3.63 -11.04 10.32
N MET A 18 3.89 -10.26 9.27
CA MET A 18 2.90 -9.92 8.26
C MET A 18 3.25 -10.53 6.90
N SER A 19 2.23 -10.95 6.17
CA SER A 19 2.36 -11.43 4.79
C SER A 19 1.38 -10.72 3.88
N ILE A 20 1.85 -10.39 2.67
CA ILE A 20 1.00 -9.95 1.58
C ILE A 20 0.41 -11.20 0.93
N ILE A 21 -0.91 -11.35 0.99
CA ILE A 21 -1.62 -12.49 0.42
C ILE A 21 -2.32 -12.07 -0.88
N ALA A 22 -1.93 -12.70 -1.99
CA ALA A 22 -2.69 -12.65 -3.23
C ALA A 22 -3.97 -13.49 -3.06
N ARG A 23 -5.08 -13.02 -3.62
CA ARG A 23 -6.38 -13.69 -3.53
C ARG A 23 -7.02 -13.76 -4.91
N SER A 24 -7.56 -14.92 -5.27
CA SER A 24 -8.23 -15.08 -6.57
C SER A 24 -9.47 -14.17 -6.64
N ASN A 25 -9.57 -13.36 -7.71
CA ASN A 25 -10.68 -12.43 -7.95
C ASN A 25 -10.95 -11.42 -6.82
N GLN A 26 -9.97 -11.17 -5.95
CA GLN A 26 -10.07 -10.21 -4.87
C GLN A 26 -8.78 -9.38 -4.81
N PRO A 27 -8.85 -8.13 -4.34
CA PRO A 27 -7.65 -7.37 -4.06
C PRO A 27 -6.73 -8.12 -3.08
N PRO A 28 -5.42 -7.92 -3.15
CA PRO A 28 -4.51 -8.45 -2.17
C PRO A 28 -4.80 -7.88 -0.78
N ALA A 29 -4.42 -8.63 0.25
CA ALA A 29 -4.59 -8.26 1.64
C ALA A 29 -3.27 -8.42 2.42
N ILE A 30 -3.16 -7.76 3.57
CA ILE A 30 -2.10 -7.99 4.55
C ILE A 30 -2.69 -8.85 5.65
N ARG A 31 -2.14 -10.05 5.82
CA ARG A 31 -2.51 -11.00 6.87
C ARG A 31 -1.42 -11.00 7.94
N CYS A 32 -1.83 -11.02 9.19
CA CYS A 32 -0.94 -11.32 10.30
C CYS A 32 -0.82 -12.83 10.49
N GLU A 33 0.41 -13.35 10.49
CA GLU A 33 0.67 -14.78 10.66
C GLU A 33 0.54 -15.23 12.12
N THR A 34 0.63 -14.32 13.09
CA THR A 34 0.48 -14.62 14.53
C THR A 34 -0.99 -14.81 14.94
N CYS A 35 -1.86 -13.87 14.55
CA CYS A 35 -3.28 -13.88 14.98
C CYS A 35 -4.26 -14.23 13.85
N HIS A 36 -3.77 -14.47 12.62
CA HIS A 36 -4.54 -14.77 11.42
C HIS A 36 -5.58 -13.70 11.02
N GLN A 37 -5.52 -12.50 11.59
CA GLN A 37 -6.35 -11.37 11.19
C GLN A 37 -5.82 -10.73 9.91
N MET A 38 -6.70 -10.01 9.20
CA MET A 38 -6.36 -9.21 8.04
C MET A 38 -6.47 -7.71 8.38
N PRO A 39 -5.48 -7.11 9.06
CA PRO A 39 -5.53 -5.70 9.42
C PRO A 39 -5.73 -4.77 8.20
N ILE A 40 -5.27 -5.20 7.02
CA ILE A 40 -5.55 -4.52 5.75
C ILE A 40 -6.18 -5.54 4.79
N PRO A 41 -7.52 -5.63 4.74
CA PRO A 41 -8.21 -6.63 3.92
C PRO A 41 -8.26 -6.28 2.44
N ASN A 42 -7.85 -5.06 2.05
CA ASN A 42 -7.80 -4.60 0.67
C ASN A 42 -6.69 -3.55 0.54
N VAL A 43 -5.54 -3.96 0.00
CA VAL A 43 -4.36 -3.08 -0.13
C VAL A 43 -4.62 -1.89 -1.06
N TYR A 44 -5.35 -2.08 -2.16
CA TYR A 44 -5.64 -0.99 -3.09
C TYR A 44 -6.52 0.08 -2.44
N TYR A 45 -7.54 -0.34 -1.69
CA TYR A 45 -8.39 0.58 -0.94
C TYR A 45 -7.58 1.31 0.13
N PHE A 46 -6.73 0.61 0.88
CA PHE A 46 -5.86 1.22 1.87
C PHE A 46 -4.97 2.32 1.27
N ILE A 47 -4.29 2.04 0.14
CA ILE A 47 -3.45 3.04 -0.54
C ILE A 47 -4.30 4.26 -0.99
N ARG A 48 -5.52 4.02 -1.48
CA ARG A 48 -6.44 5.09 -1.87
C ARG A 48 -6.86 5.94 -0.66
N GLU A 49 -7.10 5.33 0.50
CA GLU A 49 -7.42 6.08 1.71
C GLU A 49 -6.25 6.95 2.17
N VAL A 50 -5.01 6.45 2.08
CA VAL A 50 -3.82 7.26 2.32
C VAL A 50 -3.77 8.43 1.33
N ALA A 51 -4.13 8.23 0.07
CA ALA A 51 -4.09 9.29 -0.95
C ALA A 51 -5.04 10.46 -0.64
N ASN A 52 -6.10 10.23 0.13
CA ASN A 52 -7.03 11.29 0.55
C ASN A 52 -6.42 12.26 1.57
N VAL A 53 -5.38 11.83 2.30
CA VAL A 53 -4.73 12.64 3.36
C VAL A 53 -3.27 13.00 3.03
N ASP A 54 -2.56 12.12 2.34
CA ASP A 54 -1.16 12.25 1.94
C ASP A 54 -0.95 11.59 0.57
N LEU A 55 -1.08 12.39 -0.48
CA LEU A 55 -0.92 11.92 -1.85
C LEU A 55 0.51 11.43 -2.14
N LEU A 56 1.53 12.06 -1.55
CA LEU A 56 2.93 11.67 -1.75
C LEU A 56 3.22 10.33 -1.04
N GLY A 57 2.77 10.19 0.21
CA GLY A 57 2.84 8.93 0.95
C GLY A 57 2.13 7.79 0.23
N ALA A 58 0.95 8.04 -0.34
CA ALA A 58 0.21 7.05 -1.13
C ALA A 58 0.96 6.66 -2.42
N CYS A 59 1.56 7.62 -3.13
CA CYS A 59 2.40 7.34 -4.30
C CYS A 59 3.57 6.43 -3.92
N HIS A 60 4.28 6.76 -2.83
CA HIS A 60 5.42 5.98 -2.36
C HIS A 60 5.01 4.57 -1.92
N LEU A 61 3.88 4.43 -1.21
CA LEU A 61 3.32 3.13 -0.84
C LEU A 61 2.97 2.30 -2.07
N ALA A 62 2.29 2.89 -3.05
CA ALA A 62 1.92 2.22 -4.30
C ALA A 62 3.16 1.76 -5.09
N GLN A 63 4.21 2.59 -5.14
CA GLN A 63 5.49 2.24 -5.77
C GLN A 63 6.15 1.06 -5.08
N MET A 64 6.27 1.12 -3.76
CA MET A 64 6.91 0.07 -2.96
C MET A 64 6.13 -1.24 -3.08
N TYR A 65 4.81 -1.17 -3.11
CA TYR A 65 3.95 -2.32 -3.34
C TYR A 65 4.18 -2.94 -4.72
N HIS A 66 4.20 -2.12 -5.77
CA HIS A 66 4.46 -2.55 -7.14
C HIS A 66 5.83 -3.22 -7.27
N ILE A 67 6.90 -2.60 -6.73
CA ILE A 67 8.26 -3.16 -6.75
C ILE A 67 8.31 -4.52 -6.04
N LEU A 68 7.60 -4.66 -4.92
CA LEU A 68 7.62 -5.88 -4.11
C LEU A 68 6.84 -7.04 -4.75
N THR A 69 5.71 -6.74 -5.40
CA THR A 69 4.75 -7.76 -5.83
C THR A 69 4.69 -7.97 -7.34
N GLY A 70 5.18 -7.00 -8.12
CA GLY A 70 4.99 -6.94 -9.57
C GLY A 70 3.54 -6.65 -9.99
N ASP A 71 2.66 -6.28 -9.04
CA ASP A 71 1.25 -6.07 -9.32
C ASP A 71 1.03 -4.76 -10.10
N GLU A 72 0.60 -4.88 -11.36
CA GLU A 72 0.31 -3.75 -12.26
C GLU A 72 -1.05 -3.11 -12.00
N GLN A 73 -1.93 -3.75 -11.20
CA GLN A 73 -3.26 -3.20 -10.88
C GLN A 73 -3.20 -2.11 -9.80
N VAL A 74 -2.09 -2.02 -9.05
CA VAL A 74 -1.92 -0.94 -8.08
C VAL A 74 -1.87 0.39 -8.82
N PRO A 75 -2.69 1.40 -8.44
CA PRO A 75 -2.84 2.64 -9.21
C PRO A 75 -1.65 3.60 -9.03
N PHE A 76 -0.42 3.10 -8.95
CA PHE A 76 0.80 3.88 -8.73
C PHE A 76 0.98 4.98 -9.79
N LEU A 77 0.92 4.63 -11.08
CA LEU A 77 1.13 5.61 -12.16
C LEU A 77 0.07 6.72 -12.15
N LEU A 78 -1.19 6.36 -11.85
CA LEU A 78 -2.28 7.32 -11.73
C LEU A 78 -2.06 8.24 -10.53
N LEU A 79 -1.70 7.68 -9.37
CA LEU A 79 -1.43 8.47 -8.16
C LEU A 79 -0.26 9.43 -8.37
N CYS A 80 0.84 8.97 -8.98
CA CYS A 80 1.98 9.82 -9.30
C CYS A 80 1.65 10.91 -10.33
N PHE A 81 0.84 10.58 -11.33
CA PHE A 81 0.35 11.56 -12.29
C PHE A 81 -0.48 12.65 -11.59
N LEU A 82 -1.44 12.25 -10.74
CA LEU A 82 -2.25 13.18 -9.97
C LEU A 82 -1.37 14.07 -9.06
N TRP A 83 -0.36 13.50 -8.39
CA TRP A 83 0.58 14.28 -7.58
C TRP A 83 1.29 15.35 -8.40
N LYS A 84 1.86 14.98 -9.55
CA LYS A 84 2.57 15.91 -10.43
C LYS A 84 1.64 17.01 -10.97
N VAL A 85 0.37 16.70 -11.21
CA VAL A 85 -0.63 17.66 -11.69
C VAL A 85 -1.05 18.64 -10.58
N PHE A 86 -1.30 18.15 -9.36
CA PHE A 86 -1.75 19.00 -8.25
C PHE A 86 -0.60 19.76 -7.57
N TYR A 87 0.63 19.26 -7.68
CA TYR A 87 1.81 19.83 -7.03
C TYR A 87 2.99 20.01 -8.01
N PRO A 88 2.83 20.77 -9.11
CA PRO A 88 3.83 20.85 -10.19
C PRO A 88 5.15 21.53 -9.79
N ASN A 89 5.17 22.24 -8.66
CA ASN A 89 6.32 23.05 -8.19
C ASN A 89 7.00 22.48 -6.94
N VAL A 90 6.66 21.26 -6.52
CA VAL A 90 7.29 20.60 -5.38
C VAL A 90 8.36 19.66 -5.94
N GLY A 91 9.60 20.15 -6.04
CA GLY A 91 10.76 19.43 -6.58
C GLY A 91 12.05 19.86 -5.90
#